data_AF-A0A067QGD3-F1
#
_entry.id   AF-A0A067QGD3-F1
#
_cell.length_a   1.000
_cell.length_b   1.000
_cell.length_c   1.000
_cell.angle_alpha   90.00
_cell.angle_beta   90.00
_cell.angle_gamma   90.00
#
_symmetry.space_group_name_H-M   'P 1'
#
loop_
_entity.id
_entity.type
_entity.pdbx_description
1 polymer ?
#
loop_
_entity_poly.entity_id
_entity_poly.type
_entity_poly.pdbx_seq_one_letter_code
_entity_poly.pdbx_strand_id
1 'polypeptide(L)'
;LGYVITLPLINRGTFKVFRMIPIPIPLGKNKFAYIDTDESNLCLDQTRQYYFGINDKEFNECKNVDSNTRICKQKHPLLSSHLQESCAVKLLQRRREIPNSCDTRLVQVKNTIWTQL
;
A
#
# COMPACT_ATOMS: atom_id res chain seq x y z
N LEU A 1 1.58 12.00 45.80
CA LEU A 1 2.17 11.39 44.58
C LEU A 1 1.02 11.02 43.66
N GLY A 2 0.93 11.64 42.49
CA GLY A 2 -0.12 11.36 41.50
C GLY A 2 0.51 10.89 40.20
N TYR A 3 -0.13 9.93 39.54
CA TYR A 3 0.30 9.37 38.25
C TYR A 3 -0.72 9.73 37.17
N VAL A 4 -0.20 10.04 35.98
CA VAL A 4 -1.02 10.28 34.79
C VAL A 4 -1.08 8.99 33.98
N ILE A 5 -2.27 8.40 33.89
CA ILE A 5 -2.52 7.23 33.03
C ILE A 5 -3.06 7.74 31.70
N THR A 6 -2.34 7.44 30.61
CA THR A 6 -2.82 7.73 29.25
C THR A 6 -3.43 6.47 28.67
N LEU A 7 -4.76 6.43 28.56
CA LEU A 7 -5.47 5.34 27.92
C LEU A 7 -5.74 5.70 26.45
N PRO A 8 -5.14 4.99 25.48
CA PRO A 8 -5.37 5.29 24.07
C PRO A 8 -6.79 4.87 23.68
N LEU A 9 -7.54 5.78 23.05
CA LEU A 9 -8.85 5.47 22.49
C LEU A 9 -8.67 4.66 21.20
N ILE A 10 -9.05 3.38 21.24
CA ILE A 10 -9.05 2.48 20.08
C ILE A 10 -10.39 2.65 19.38
N ASN A 11 -10.54 3.68 18.53
CA ASN A 11 -11.76 3.81 17.77
C ASN A 11 -11.55 4.54 16.45
N ARG A 12 -11.25 3.81 15.36
CA ARG A 12 -11.21 4.36 13.97
C ARG A 12 -11.56 3.37 12.84
N GLY A 13 -12.11 2.19 13.13
CA GLY A 13 -12.51 1.20 12.11
C GLY A 13 -11.49 0.07 11.90
N THR A 14 -11.90 -0.97 11.15
CA THR A 14 -11.05 -2.11 10.79
C THR A 14 -10.59 -2.00 9.36
N PHE A 15 -9.30 -2.25 9.13
CA PHE A 15 -8.67 -2.10 7.83
C PHE A 15 -8.00 -3.41 7.42
N LYS A 16 -8.15 -3.78 6.15
CA LYS A 16 -7.40 -4.85 5.53
C LYS A 16 -6.11 -4.30 4.95
N VAL A 17 -5.01 -4.98 5.22
CA VAL A 17 -3.68 -4.58 4.76
C VAL A 17 -3.35 -5.36 3.49
N PHE A 18 -2.97 -4.63 2.44
CA PHE A 18 -2.52 -5.18 1.17
C PHE A 18 -1.07 -4.78 0.96
N ARG A 19 -0.20 -5.76 0.75
CA ARG A 19 1.19 -5.50 0.38
C ARG A 19 1.26 -5.12 -1.09
N MET A 20 1.82 -3.96 -1.39
CA MET A 20 1.99 -3.49 -2.76
C MET A 20 3.23 -4.17 -3.34
N ILE A 21 3.02 -5.05 -4.32
CA ILE A 21 4.10 -5.74 -5.03
C ILE A 21 4.09 -5.23 -6.47
N PRO A 22 5.12 -4.51 -6.90
CA PRO A 22 5.21 -4.00 -8.26
C PRO A 22 5.49 -5.16 -9.22
N ILE A 23 4.55 -5.43 -10.12
CA ILE A 23 4.69 -6.46 -11.15
C ILE A 23 5.12 -5.79 -12.45
N PRO A 24 6.22 -6.21 -13.09
CA PRO A 24 6.65 -5.64 -14.35
C PRO A 24 5.67 -5.96 -15.48
N ILE A 25 5.24 -4.93 -16.22
CA ILE A 25 4.31 -5.06 -17.34
C ILE A 25 5.10 -5.02 -18.66
N PRO A 26 5.02 -6.05 -19.52
CA PRO A 26 5.73 -6.06 -20.78
C PRO A 26 5.13 -5.04 -21.77
N LEU A 27 5.97 -4.19 -22.35
CA LEU A 27 5.60 -3.23 -23.40
C LEU A 27 6.08 -3.64 -24.80
N GLY A 28 6.70 -4.82 -24.91
CA GLY A 28 7.31 -5.34 -26.13
C GLY A 28 8.76 -4.89 -26.32
N LYS A 29 9.49 -5.56 -27.22
CA LYS A 29 10.92 -5.27 -27.55
C LYS A 29 11.84 -5.21 -26.32
N ASN A 30 11.69 -6.15 -25.37
CA ASN A 30 12.42 -6.20 -24.10
C ASN A 30 12.26 -4.96 -23.20
N LYS A 31 11.19 -4.17 -23.39
CA LYS A 31 10.86 -3.06 -22.49
C LYS A 31 9.79 -3.49 -21.51
N PHE A 32 9.98 -3.12 -20.25
CA PHE A 32 9.06 -3.37 -19.16
C PHE A 32 8.74 -2.05 -18.46
N ALA A 33 7.47 -1.87 -18.09
CA ALA A 33 7.06 -0.83 -17.18
C ALA A 33 7.05 -1.38 -15.75
N TYR A 34 7.66 -0.63 -14.85
CA TYR A 34 7.58 -0.82 -13.41
C TYR A 34 6.80 0.36 -12.83
N ILE A 35 5.84 0.09 -11.94
CA ILE A 35 5.05 1.15 -11.30
C ILE A 35 5.47 1.23 -9.83
N ASP A 36 6.01 2.37 -9.44
CA ASP A 36 6.33 2.64 -8.04
C ASP A 36 5.09 3.21 -7.36
N THR A 37 4.57 2.48 -6.38
CA THR A 37 3.53 2.99 -5.50
C THR A 37 4.24 3.37 -4.21
N ASP A 38 4.35 4.67 -3.92
CA ASP A 38 5.10 5.24 -2.77
C ASP A 38 4.83 4.56 -1.41
N GLU A 39 3.74 3.79 -1.32
CA GLU A 39 3.28 3.06 -0.13
C GLU A 39 3.61 1.56 -0.23
N SER A 40 4.36 1.00 0.73
CA SER A 40 4.68 -0.45 0.72
C SER A 40 3.49 -1.32 1.13
N ASN A 41 2.64 -0.82 2.03
CA ASN A 41 1.37 -1.45 2.38
C ASN A 41 0.23 -0.45 2.29
N LEU A 42 -0.86 -0.88 1.67
CA LEU A 42 -2.10 -0.12 1.55
C LEU A 42 -3.13 -0.69 2.51
N CYS A 43 -3.65 0.15 3.40
CA CYS A 43 -4.72 -0.20 4.32
C CYS A 43 -6.05 0.31 3.78
N LEU A 44 -7.02 -0.59 3.58
CA LEU A 44 -8.36 -0.26 3.09
C LEU A 44 -9.41 -0.65 4.10
N ASP A 45 -10.41 0.20 4.30
CA ASP A 45 -11.57 -0.14 5.11
C ASP A 45 -12.44 -1.22 4.43
N GLN A 46 -13.39 -1.75 5.18
CA GLN A 46 -14.25 -2.83 4.70
C GLN A 46 -15.09 -2.44 3.48
N THR A 47 -15.49 -1.17 3.37
CA THR A 47 -16.28 -0.64 2.25
C THR A 47 -15.42 -0.09 1.11
N ARG A 48 -14.08 -0.09 1.24
CA ARG A 48 -13.11 0.50 0.31
C ARG A 48 -13.32 1.99 0.03
N GLN A 49 -13.94 2.71 0.96
CA GLN A 49 -14.20 4.14 0.88
C GLN A 49 -13.05 4.96 1.45
N TYR A 50 -12.33 4.40 2.42
CA TYR A 50 -11.23 5.05 3.10
C TYR A 50 -9.97 4.20 3.05
N TYR A 51 -8.85 4.88 2.86
CA TYR A 51 -7.55 4.23 2.80
C TYR A 51 -6.46 5.07 3.45
N PHE A 52 -5.35 4.42 3.76
CA PHE A 52 -4.09 5.07 4.10
C PHE A 52 -2.92 4.15 3.76
N GLY A 53 -1.77 4.74 3.48
CA GLY A 53 -0.51 4.00 3.34
C GLY A 53 0.17 3.79 4.68
N ILE A 54 0.84 2.65 4.85
CA ILE A 54 1.74 2.38 5.97
C ILE A 54 3.00 1.67 5.46
N ASN A 55 4.17 2.10 5.91
CA ASN A 55 5.42 1.44 5.54
C ASN A 55 5.68 0.21 6.42
N ASP A 56 6.60 -0.66 5.99
CA ASP A 56 6.91 -1.91 6.70
C ASP A 56 7.41 -1.67 8.13
N LYS A 57 8.17 -0.59 8.36
CA LYS A 57 8.68 -0.24 9.69
C LYS A 57 7.53 0.12 10.63
N GLU A 58 6.63 0.99 10.19
CA GLU A 58 5.45 1.40 10.96
C GLU A 58 4.49 0.24 11.20
N PHE A 59 4.31 -0.65 10.22
CA PHE A 59 3.48 -1.83 10.36
C PHE A 59 4.04 -2.83 11.39
N ASN A 60 5.37 -2.92 11.50
CA ASN A 60 6.05 -3.74 12.49
C ASN A 60 6.04 -3.14 13.90
N GLU A 61 5.83 -1.83 14.04
CA GLU A 61 5.64 -1.16 15.35
C GLU A 61 4.24 -1.39 15.93
N CYS A 62 3.29 -1.93 15.16
CA CYS A 62 1.93 -2.22 15.63
C CYS A 62 1.91 -3.35 16.66
N LYS A 63 0.94 -3.28 17.60
CA LYS A 63 0.77 -4.31 18.63
C LYS A 63 -0.03 -5.48 18.08
N ASN A 64 0.51 -6.69 18.18
CA ASN A 64 -0.22 -7.91 17.82
C ASN A 64 -1.28 -8.22 18.90
N VAL A 65 -2.51 -8.49 18.46
CA VAL A 65 -3.60 -8.99 19.32
C VAL A 65 -3.71 -10.51 19.16
N ASP A 66 -3.66 -10.97 17.91
CA ASP A 66 -3.64 -12.38 17.52
C ASP A 66 -2.75 -12.55 16.27
N SER A 67 -2.78 -13.72 15.62
CA SER A 67 -1.96 -14.01 14.44
C SER A 67 -2.27 -13.15 13.22
N ASN A 68 -3.49 -12.61 13.11
CA ASN A 68 -3.98 -11.88 11.94
C ASN A 68 -4.42 -10.44 12.25
N THR A 69 -4.52 -10.07 13.52
CA THR A 69 -5.03 -8.78 13.98
C THR A 69 -3.92 -7.99 14.66
N ARG A 70 -3.72 -6.75 14.18
CA ARG A 70 -2.79 -5.78 14.78
C ARG A 70 -3.51 -4.48 15.11
N ILE A 71 -3.13 -3.88 16.23
CA ILE A 71 -3.56 -2.54 16.63
C ILE A 71 -2.42 -1.58 16.32
N CYS A 72 -2.67 -0.67 15.38
CA CYS A 72 -1.73 0.35 14.94
C CYS A 72 -2.14 1.72 15.48
N LYS A 73 -1.15 2.53 15.89
CA LYS A 73 -1.38 3.96 16.13
C LYS A 73 -1.54 4.64 14.79
N GLN A 74 -2.61 5.41 14.61
CA GLN A 74 -2.78 6.18 13.39
C GLN A 74 -1.75 7.32 13.35
N LYS A 75 -0.85 7.27 12.36
CA LYS A 75 0.12 8.33 12.05
C LYS A 75 -0.28 9.11 10.78
N HIS A 76 -0.90 8.42 9.82
CA HIS A 76 -1.31 8.97 8.53
C HIS A 76 -2.81 9.29 8.51
N PRO A 77 -3.24 10.36 7.80
CA PRO A 77 -4.65 10.69 7.66
C PRO A 77 -5.41 9.59 6.89
N LEU A 78 -6.71 9.44 7.17
CA LEU A 78 -7.59 8.64 6.31
C LEU A 78 -7.92 9.47 5.07
N LEU A 79 -7.66 8.90 3.90
CA LEU A 79 -7.95 9.49 2.60
C LEU A 79 -9.20 8.85 2.03
N SER A 80 -10.02 9.64 1.35
CA SER A 80 -11.18 9.11 0.62
C SER A 80 -10.74 8.55 -0.72
N SER A 81 -11.10 7.30 -1.00
CA SER A 81 -10.82 6.65 -2.28
C SER A 81 -11.55 7.30 -3.46
N HIS A 82 -12.58 8.12 -3.22
CA HIS A 82 -13.32 8.80 -4.28
C HIS A 82 -12.79 10.21 -4.58
N LEU A 83 -12.31 10.92 -3.55
CA LEU A 83 -11.85 12.32 -3.68
C LEU A 83 -10.34 12.41 -3.92
N GLN A 84 -9.57 11.48 -3.36
CA GLN A 84 -8.12 11.52 -3.32
C GLN A 84 -7.58 10.16 -3.76
N GLU A 85 -7.67 9.85 -5.05
CA GLU A 85 -7.20 8.58 -5.59
C GLU A 85 -5.65 8.57 -5.72
N SER A 86 -4.94 7.86 -4.83
CA SER A 86 -3.51 7.57 -5.02
C SER A 86 -3.28 6.62 -6.20
N CYS A 87 -2.05 6.53 -6.69
CA CYS A 87 -1.69 5.57 -7.74
C CYS A 87 -2.10 4.14 -7.36
N ALA A 88 -1.78 3.71 -6.13
CA ALA A 88 -2.13 2.38 -5.62
C ALA A 88 -3.64 2.13 -5.68
N VAL A 89 -4.46 3.09 -5.24
CA VAL A 89 -5.93 2.97 -5.27
C VAL A 89 -6.46 2.91 -6.70
N LYS A 90 -5.91 3.72 -7.62
CA LYS A 90 -6.31 3.67 -9.04
C LYS A 90 -5.97 2.34 -9.71
N LEU A 91 -4.86 1.71 -9.33
CA LEU A 91 -4.45 0.41 -9.85
C LEU A 91 -5.31 -0.76 -9.37
N LEU A 92 -5.98 -0.63 -8.22
CA LEU A 92 -6.95 -1.62 -7.75
C LEU A 92 -8.26 -1.61 -8.54
N GLN A 93 -8.54 -0.53 -9.28
CA GLN A 93 -9.69 -0.44 -10.16
C GLN A 93 -9.38 -1.15 -11.49
N ARG A 94 -10.38 -1.80 -12.08
CA ARG A 94 -10.22 -2.49 -13.36
C ARG A 94 -9.98 -1.47 -14.48
N ARG A 95 -8.72 -1.29 -14.88
CA ARG A 95 -8.29 -0.36 -15.93
C ARG A 95 -7.44 -1.07 -16.97
N ARG A 96 -7.47 -0.56 -18.21
CA ARG A 96 -6.65 -1.07 -19.33
C ARG A 96 -5.29 -0.38 -19.42
N GLU A 97 -5.16 0.80 -18.82
CA GLU A 97 -4.00 1.68 -18.96
C GLU A 97 -3.50 2.12 -17.57
N ILE A 98 -2.20 2.36 -17.46
CA ILE A 98 -1.55 2.85 -16.25
C ILE A 98 -1.91 4.33 -16.09
N PRO A 99 -2.42 4.77 -14.92
CA PRO A 99 -2.72 6.19 -14.71
C PRO A 99 -1.47 7.07 -14.85
N ASN A 100 -1.59 8.18 -15.57
CA ASN A 100 -0.49 9.16 -15.73
C ASN A 100 0.03 9.74 -14.40
N SER A 101 -0.74 9.61 -13.31
CA SER A 101 -0.36 10.04 -11.97
C SER A 101 0.59 9.09 -11.25
N CYS A 102 0.89 7.93 -11.84
CA CYS A 102 1.78 6.92 -11.25
C CYS A 102 3.22 7.13 -11.70
N ASP A 103 4.20 7.04 -10.78
CA ASP A 103 5.62 6.98 -11.15
C ASP A 103 5.88 5.67 -11.90
N THR A 104 5.94 5.79 -13.22
CA THR A 104 6.12 4.65 -14.12
C THR A 104 7.53 4.70 -14.67
N ARG A 105 8.34 3.72 -14.29
CA ARG A 105 9.73 3.59 -14.73
C ARG A 105 9.81 2.59 -15.88
N LEU A 106 10.40 3.03 -16.98
CA LEU A 106 10.64 2.19 -18.16
C LEU A 106 12.02 1.56 -18.06
N VAL A 107 12.06 0.23 -18.04
CA VAL A 107 13.30 -0.54 -17.98
C VAL A 107 13.44 -1.34 -19.27
N GLN A 108 14.58 -1.18 -19.95
CA GLN A 108 14.94 -2.01 -21.09
C GLN A 108 15.89 -3.12 -20.63
N VAL A 109 15.44 -4.37 -20.75
CA VAL A 109 16.25 -5.54 -20.42
C VAL A 109 17.25 -5.76 -21.56
N LYS A 110 18.51 -5.41 -21.30
CA LYS A 110 19.61 -5.65 -22.24
C LYS A 110 20.02 -7.13 -22.26
N ASN A 111 20.05 -7.76 -21.08
CA ASN A 111 20.46 -9.15 -20.90
C ASN A 111 19.39 -9.88 -20.10
N THR A 112 18.92 -11.03 -20.58
CA THR A 112 18.00 -11.91 -19.85
C THR A 112 18.81 -12.93 -19.03
N ILE A 113 18.48 -13.08 -17.75
CA ILE A 113 19.05 -14.12 -16.88
C ILE A 113 17.97 -15.17 -16.69
N TRP A 114 18.26 -16.41 -17.09
CA TRP A 114 17.37 -17.55 -16.87
C TRP A 114 17.79 -18.25 -15.58
N THR A 115 16.97 -18.16 -14.55
CA THR A 115 17.15 -18.92 -13.31
C THR A 115 16.19 -20.10 -13.33
N GLN A 116 16.72 -21.31 -13.13
CA GLN A 116 15.88 -22.49 -12.92
C GLN A 116 15.19 -22.36 -11.56
N LEU A 117 13.85 -22.46 -11.55
CA LEU A 117 13.01 -22.46 -10.35
C LEU A 117 13.01 -23.83 -9.68
#